data_AF-A0A1G4EC07-F1
#
_entry.id   AF-A0A1G4EC07-F1
#
_cell.length_a   1.000
_cell.length_b   1.000
_cell.length_c   1.000
_cell.angle_alpha   90.00
_cell.angle_beta   90.00
_cell.angle_gamma   90.00
#
_symmetry.space_group_name_H-M   'P 1'
#
loop_
_entity.id
_entity.type
_entity.pdbx_description
1 polymer ?
#
loop_
_entity_poly.entity_id
_entity_poly.type
_entity_poly.pdbx_seq_one_letter_code
_entity_poly.pdbx_strand_id
1 'polypeptide(L)'
;MCSTRSPGKESYEFFENIEEYIEKAKSAESNTTSSNAERECDSFMTFSGHIFRVKERAKIICEQYTKLYDLLTDCKNKSGNNPNYNKCSEFLKYWVNFKLIESMKNEGHTVHHVYDLLEGQITSNVNNNINLNFICDINNEDLNKMNILYSLYENYSELKTIINTNPEEGKQKLLPLSSACCIDYIKANYICNDGNNIKNSKFCEKLNTFISKYKDLYTKVDNQGPEFSNNFIKLEECPNTKIITTAVTGTVVGLIPLLGVLYKFTPMGQVIRSKMGILNNDISNIDEDMTNISLMEQEKEPLKFQQGTYNIKYQSL
;
A
#
# COMPACT_ATOMS: atom_id res chain seq x y z
N MET A 1 27.47 -2.62 0.25
CA MET A 1 26.78 -3.84 0.73
C MET A 1 25.84 -3.41 1.83
N CYS A 2 24.53 -3.59 1.66
CA CYS A 2 23.60 -3.56 2.77
C CYS A 2 24.08 -4.63 3.73
N SER A 3 24.79 -4.20 4.78
CA SER A 3 25.13 -5.10 5.87
C SER A 3 23.81 -5.71 6.29
N THR A 4 23.81 -7.03 6.51
CA THR A 4 22.84 -7.62 7.42
C THR A 4 22.99 -6.85 8.73
N ARG A 5 22.29 -5.71 8.86
CA ARG A 5 21.98 -5.14 10.15
C ARG A 5 21.51 -6.34 10.93
N SER A 6 22.22 -6.65 12.01
CA SER A 6 21.72 -7.58 13.02
C SER A 6 20.20 -7.37 13.12
N PRO A 7 19.35 -8.41 13.04
CA PRO A 7 17.89 -8.27 12.98
C PRO A 7 17.44 -7.29 14.06
N GLY A 8 17.16 -6.06 13.63
CA GLY A 8 17.38 -4.87 14.45
C GLY A 8 16.47 -3.75 13.97
N LYS A 9 15.18 -4.06 14.02
CA LYS A 9 13.99 -3.21 14.06
C LYS A 9 13.93 -2.11 12.99
N GLU A 10 13.24 -2.41 11.88
CA GLU A 10 12.49 -1.36 11.19
C GLU A 10 11.68 -0.56 12.22
N SER A 11 11.68 0.76 12.06
CA SER A 11 11.00 1.64 12.99
C SER A 11 9.52 1.73 12.63
N TYR A 12 8.67 1.53 13.63
CA TYR A 12 7.24 1.76 13.55
C TYR A 12 6.86 3.07 14.28
N GLU A 13 7.84 3.92 14.60
CA GLU A 13 7.63 5.13 15.41
C GLU A 13 6.81 6.19 14.68
N PHE A 14 6.88 6.24 13.34
CA PHE A 14 6.02 7.10 12.54
C PHE A 14 4.52 6.80 12.71
N PHE A 15 4.15 5.58 13.18
CA PHE A 15 2.76 5.25 13.43
C PHE A 15 2.11 6.08 14.56
N GLU A 16 2.91 6.77 15.36
CA GLU A 16 2.39 7.68 16.40
C GLU A 16 1.67 8.90 15.81
N ASN A 17 2.07 9.34 14.61
CA ASN A 17 1.50 10.47 13.89
C ASN A 17 0.74 10.04 12.62
N ILE A 18 0.38 8.76 12.51
CA ILE A 18 -0.12 8.18 11.26
C ILE A 18 -1.41 8.81 10.74
N GLU A 19 -2.33 9.20 11.63
CA GLU A 19 -3.60 9.81 11.23
C GLU A 19 -3.33 11.12 10.44
N GLU A 20 -2.44 11.97 10.95
CA GLU A 20 -2.03 13.22 10.30
C GLU A 20 -1.29 12.95 8.98
N TYR A 21 -0.41 11.95 8.96
CA TYR A 21 0.33 11.57 7.76
C TYR A 21 -0.57 11.03 6.65
N ILE A 22 -1.61 10.25 7.00
CA ILE A 22 -2.63 9.78 6.05
C ILE A 22 -3.43 10.96 5.50
N GLU A 23 -3.85 11.90 6.35
CA GLU A 23 -4.60 13.10 5.92
C GLU A 23 -3.80 13.92 4.90
N LYS A 24 -2.52 14.17 5.19
CA LYS A 24 -1.61 14.89 4.28
C LYS A 24 -1.35 14.10 2.99
N ALA A 25 -1.18 12.78 3.08
CA ALA A 25 -1.02 11.91 1.92
C ALA A 25 -2.24 11.96 1.00
N LYS A 26 -3.46 11.86 1.54
CA LYS A 26 -4.71 11.99 0.76
C LYS A 26 -4.84 13.37 0.12
N SER A 27 -4.45 14.43 0.83
CA SER A 27 -4.46 15.80 0.29
C SER A 27 -3.49 15.97 -0.88
N ALA A 28 -2.33 15.31 -0.81
CA ALA A 28 -1.30 15.31 -1.85
C ALA A 28 -1.71 14.56 -3.13
N GLU A 29 -2.69 13.64 -3.05
CA GLU A 29 -3.22 12.90 -4.20
C GLU A 29 -4.10 13.76 -5.14
N SER A 30 -4.43 14.99 -4.77
CA SER A 30 -5.25 15.90 -5.59
C SER A 30 -4.55 16.36 -6.88
N ASN A 31 -5.33 16.51 -7.96
CA ASN A 31 -4.84 16.79 -9.33
C ASN A 31 -4.22 18.19 -9.53
N THR A 32 -4.27 19.09 -8.55
CA THR A 32 -3.68 20.43 -8.67
C THR A 32 -2.18 20.35 -8.38
N THR A 33 -1.36 20.14 -9.42
CA THR A 33 0.10 20.14 -9.33
C THR A 33 0.66 21.57 -9.46
N SER A 34 1.62 21.92 -8.61
CA SER A 34 2.34 23.19 -8.73
C SER A 34 3.33 23.09 -9.90
N SER A 35 3.56 24.20 -10.61
CA SER A 35 4.49 24.23 -11.76
C SER A 35 5.94 23.87 -11.42
N ASN A 36 6.32 23.90 -10.13
CA ASN A 36 7.62 23.45 -9.67
C ASN A 36 7.70 21.93 -9.53
N ALA A 37 6.66 21.30 -8.95
CA ALA A 37 6.61 19.85 -8.81
C ALA A 37 6.62 19.16 -10.19
N GLU A 38 5.94 19.73 -11.18
CA GLU A 38 5.95 19.21 -12.56
C GLU A 38 7.37 19.16 -13.15
N ARG A 39 8.13 20.27 -13.04
CA ARG A 39 9.50 20.37 -13.57
C ARG A 39 10.47 19.41 -12.87
N GLU A 40 10.38 19.32 -11.54
CA GLU A 40 11.21 18.41 -10.75
C GLU A 40 10.92 16.95 -11.11
N CYS A 41 9.65 16.63 -11.34
CA CYS A 41 9.24 15.30 -11.74
C CYS A 41 9.58 14.96 -13.20
N ASP A 42 9.55 15.92 -14.12
CA ASP A 42 10.07 15.73 -15.47
C ASP A 42 11.58 15.42 -15.48
N SER A 43 12.34 16.13 -14.64
CA SER A 43 13.76 15.84 -14.42
C SER A 43 13.94 14.43 -13.85
N PHE A 44 13.21 14.10 -12.77
CA PHE A 44 13.22 12.76 -12.18
C PHE A 44 12.93 11.67 -13.23
N MET A 45 11.92 11.85 -14.07
CA MET A 45 11.56 10.88 -15.10
C MET A 45 12.59 10.79 -16.23
N THR A 46 13.29 11.88 -16.53
CA THR A 46 14.40 11.87 -17.50
C THR A 46 15.55 10.99 -17.00
N PHE A 47 15.91 11.08 -15.72
CA PHE A 47 17.01 10.29 -15.14
C PHE A 47 16.61 8.85 -14.77
N SER A 48 15.43 8.67 -14.19
CA SER A 48 15.00 7.40 -13.57
C SER A 48 13.92 6.66 -14.35
N GLY A 49 13.39 7.24 -15.44
CA GLY A 49 12.27 6.67 -16.19
C GLY A 49 12.52 5.28 -16.75
N HIS A 50 13.79 4.89 -16.94
CA HIS A 50 14.16 3.54 -17.36
C HIS A 50 13.90 2.46 -16.29
N ILE A 51 13.77 2.84 -15.01
CA ILE A 51 13.51 1.95 -13.86
C ILE A 51 12.04 1.52 -13.81
N PHE A 52 11.13 2.28 -14.44
CA PHE A 52 9.69 2.06 -14.33
C PHE A 52 9.09 1.34 -15.53
N ARG A 53 8.12 0.46 -15.27
CA ARG A 53 7.29 -0.18 -16.31
C ARG A 53 6.24 0.79 -16.86
N VAL A 54 5.65 1.58 -15.97
CA VAL A 54 4.60 2.57 -16.28
C VAL A 54 5.13 3.93 -15.88
N LYS A 55 5.69 4.67 -16.85
CA LYS A 55 6.40 5.93 -16.60
C LYS A 55 5.46 7.02 -16.10
N GLU A 56 4.26 7.07 -16.66
CA GLU A 56 3.21 8.02 -16.34
C GLU A 56 2.79 7.88 -14.87
N ARG A 57 2.62 6.63 -14.40
CA ARG A 57 2.33 6.34 -12.99
C ARG A 57 3.47 6.80 -12.07
N ALA A 58 4.72 6.56 -12.45
CA ALA A 58 5.86 7.01 -11.67
C ALA A 58 5.95 8.55 -11.60
N LYS A 59 5.63 9.25 -12.70
CA LYS A 59 5.54 10.73 -12.73
C LYS A 59 4.47 11.23 -11.77
N ILE A 60 3.27 10.66 -11.81
CA ILE A 60 2.17 11.02 -10.90
C ILE A 60 2.60 10.82 -9.43
N ILE A 61 3.24 9.70 -9.12
CA ILE A 61 3.70 9.41 -7.75
C ILE A 61 4.79 10.41 -7.33
N CYS A 62 5.68 10.81 -8.23
CA CYS A 62 6.65 11.88 -7.94
C CYS A 62 5.94 13.18 -7.57
N GLU A 63 4.94 13.61 -8.35
CA GLU A 63 4.22 14.87 -8.08
C GLU A 63 3.47 14.83 -6.75
N GLN A 64 2.85 13.69 -6.44
CA GLN A 64 2.20 13.44 -5.14
C GLN A 64 3.22 13.48 -4.00
N TYR A 65 4.39 12.87 -4.18
CA TYR A 65 5.45 12.88 -3.19
C TYR A 65 5.96 14.31 -2.93
N THR A 66 6.18 15.13 -3.96
CA THR A 66 6.60 16.53 -3.79
C THR A 66 5.57 17.33 -2.97
N LYS A 67 4.28 17.18 -3.29
CA LYS A 67 3.19 17.82 -2.52
C LYS A 67 3.17 17.34 -1.07
N LEU A 68 3.30 16.02 -0.88
CA LEU A 68 3.30 15.41 0.45
C LEU A 68 4.48 15.93 1.29
N TYR A 69 5.68 15.98 0.70
CA TYR A 69 6.87 16.55 1.32
C TYR A 69 6.64 18.00 1.75
N ASP A 70 5.95 18.80 0.92
CA ASP A 70 5.65 20.19 1.25
C ASP A 70 4.69 20.36 2.42
N LEU A 71 3.67 19.50 2.51
CA LEU A 71 2.70 19.45 3.61
C LEU A 71 3.31 18.96 4.93
N LEU A 72 4.39 18.18 4.85
CA LEU A 72 5.09 17.58 5.98
C LEU A 72 6.21 18.48 6.49
N THR A 73 5.85 19.60 7.11
CA THR A 73 6.80 20.61 7.65
C THR A 73 7.83 20.04 8.62
N ASP A 74 7.50 18.98 9.38
CA ASP A 74 8.44 18.29 10.26
C ASP A 74 9.66 17.73 9.53
N CYS A 75 9.51 17.34 8.26
CA CYS A 75 10.58 16.85 7.40
C CYS A 75 11.55 17.97 6.97
N LYS A 76 11.23 19.24 7.23
CA LYS A 76 12.07 20.40 6.88
C LYS A 76 13.01 20.81 8.03
N ASN A 77 12.76 20.35 9.27
CA ASN A 77 13.48 20.76 10.47
C ASN A 77 14.63 19.80 10.85
N LYS A 78 15.83 20.06 10.29
CA LYS A 78 17.03 19.20 10.36
C LYS A 78 17.80 19.15 11.69
N SER A 79 17.19 19.51 12.80
CA SER A 79 17.88 19.27 14.07
C SER A 79 18.01 17.76 14.22
N GLY A 80 19.24 17.22 14.12
CA GLY A 80 19.50 15.77 14.03
C GLY A 80 19.02 14.93 15.22
N ASN A 81 18.47 15.58 16.24
CA ASN A 81 17.84 14.97 17.41
C ASN A 81 16.33 15.23 17.51
N ASN A 82 15.69 15.85 16.49
CA ASN A 82 14.25 16.11 16.50
C ASN A 82 13.47 14.82 16.22
N PRO A 83 12.73 14.25 17.20
CA PRO A 83 11.98 13.01 16.99
C PRO A 83 10.93 13.13 15.88
N ASN A 84 10.37 14.32 15.67
CA ASN A 84 9.36 14.54 14.62
C ASN A 84 9.97 14.47 13.22
N TYR A 85 11.20 14.96 13.04
CA TYR A 85 11.93 14.83 11.78
C TYR A 85 12.16 13.36 11.43
N ASN A 86 12.61 12.55 12.40
CA ASN A 86 12.86 11.12 12.18
C ASN A 86 11.58 10.38 11.78
N LYS A 87 10.48 10.59 12.51
CA LYS A 87 9.16 10.00 12.19
C LYS A 87 8.67 10.41 10.80
N CYS A 88 8.83 11.68 10.45
CA CYS A 88 8.42 12.21 9.16
C CYS A 88 9.21 11.58 8.01
N SER A 89 10.53 11.48 8.16
CA SER A 89 11.42 10.82 7.20
C SER A 89 11.11 9.34 7.03
N GLU A 90 10.88 8.62 8.13
CA GLU A 90 10.50 7.20 8.11
C GLU A 90 9.16 6.98 7.39
N PHE A 91 8.19 7.85 7.61
CA PHE A 91 6.92 7.81 6.89
C PHE A 91 7.10 8.01 5.39
N LEU A 92 7.88 9.01 4.96
CA LEU A 92 8.15 9.24 3.54
C LEU A 92 8.84 8.04 2.88
N LYS A 93 9.80 7.41 3.56
CA LYS A 93 10.43 6.17 3.11
C LYS A 93 9.39 5.07 2.89
N TYR A 94 8.53 4.85 3.88
CA TYR A 94 7.44 3.88 3.80
C TYR A 94 6.50 4.19 2.63
N TRP A 95 6.03 5.44 2.51
CA TRP A 95 5.05 5.84 1.52
C TRP A 95 5.56 5.63 0.09
N VAL A 96 6.83 5.98 -0.19
CA VAL A 96 7.45 5.75 -1.50
C VAL A 96 7.57 4.25 -1.80
N ASN A 97 7.97 3.44 -0.81
CA ASN A 97 8.00 1.98 -0.95
C ASN A 97 6.62 1.42 -1.29
N PHE A 98 5.60 1.86 -0.58
CA PHE A 98 4.24 1.42 -0.79
C PHE A 98 3.70 1.78 -2.18
N LYS A 99 3.99 2.99 -2.68
CA LYS A 99 3.44 3.49 -3.96
C LYS A 99 4.24 3.07 -5.19
N LEU A 100 5.58 3.05 -5.13
CA LEU A 100 6.42 2.83 -6.31
C LEU A 100 6.71 1.36 -6.62
N ILE A 101 6.67 0.46 -5.63
CA ILE A 101 7.15 -0.93 -5.80
C ILE A 101 6.45 -1.67 -6.95
N GLU A 102 5.14 -1.45 -7.14
CA GLU A 102 4.38 -2.07 -8.24
C GLU A 102 4.70 -1.48 -9.62
N SER A 103 5.21 -0.25 -9.65
CA SER A 103 5.52 0.49 -10.89
C SER A 103 6.93 0.19 -11.42
N MET A 104 7.80 -0.38 -10.59
CA MET A 104 9.20 -0.64 -10.90
C MET A 104 9.38 -1.89 -11.78
N LYS A 105 10.46 -1.90 -12.56
CA LYS A 105 10.96 -3.10 -13.24
C LYS A 105 11.70 -3.97 -12.23
N ASN A 106 11.50 -5.29 -12.30
CA ASN A 106 12.16 -6.27 -11.44
C ASN A 106 13.63 -6.53 -11.87
N GLU A 107 14.34 -5.50 -12.32
CA GLU A 107 15.63 -5.58 -13.03
C GLU A 107 16.82 -5.14 -12.16
N GLY A 108 16.75 -5.37 -10.85
CA GLY A 108 17.89 -5.16 -9.94
C GLY A 108 18.04 -3.76 -9.35
N HIS A 109 17.07 -2.87 -9.55
CA HIS A 109 16.99 -1.59 -8.84
C HIS A 109 16.31 -1.75 -7.49
N THR A 110 16.87 -1.14 -6.44
CA THR A 110 16.29 -1.08 -5.10
C THR A 110 15.36 0.13 -4.97
N VAL A 111 14.38 0.04 -4.08
CA VAL A 111 13.45 1.17 -3.84
C VAL A 111 14.19 2.35 -3.22
N HIS A 112 15.15 2.08 -2.35
CA HIS A 112 16.09 3.06 -1.81
C HIS A 112 16.79 3.83 -2.93
N HIS A 113 17.29 3.16 -3.97
CA HIS A 113 17.96 3.88 -5.06
C HIS A 113 17.00 4.84 -5.77
N VAL A 114 15.77 4.42 -6.01
CA VAL A 114 14.73 5.28 -6.60
C VAL A 114 14.37 6.44 -5.69
N TYR A 115 14.29 6.18 -4.38
CA TYR A 115 14.03 7.19 -3.38
C TYR A 115 15.11 8.28 -3.39
N ASP A 116 16.39 7.91 -3.39
CA ASP A 116 17.51 8.86 -3.42
C ASP A 116 17.46 9.75 -4.67
N LEU A 117 17.10 9.17 -5.82
CA LEU A 117 16.92 9.92 -7.06
C LEU A 117 15.76 10.91 -6.95
N LEU A 118 14.63 10.48 -6.39
CA LEU A 118 13.44 11.30 -6.19
C LEU A 118 13.73 12.46 -5.22
N GLU A 119 14.31 12.16 -4.07
CA GLU A 119 14.74 13.13 -3.07
C GLU A 119 15.76 14.11 -3.67
N GLY A 120 16.76 13.63 -4.39
CA GLY A 120 17.77 14.49 -5.01
C GLY A 120 17.15 15.55 -5.93
N GLN A 121 16.11 15.20 -6.70
CA GLN A 121 15.45 16.18 -7.57
C GLN A 121 14.68 17.23 -6.77
N ILE A 122 13.92 16.80 -5.76
CA ILE A 122 13.05 17.70 -4.99
C ILE A 122 13.86 18.60 -4.05
N THR A 123 14.95 18.06 -3.51
CA THR A 123 15.74 18.74 -2.48
C THR A 123 16.87 19.58 -3.03
N SER A 124 17.29 19.36 -4.29
CA SER A 124 18.31 20.19 -4.95
C SER A 124 17.90 21.66 -5.12
N ASN A 125 16.60 21.96 -5.18
CA ASN A 125 16.06 23.33 -5.24
C ASN A 125 15.86 23.97 -3.86
N VAL A 126 15.82 23.17 -2.80
CA VAL A 126 15.71 23.66 -1.43
C VAL A 126 17.14 23.76 -0.91
N ASN A 127 17.61 24.94 -0.50
CA ASN A 127 18.98 25.23 -0.01
C ASN A 127 19.51 24.34 1.16
N ASN A 128 18.75 23.32 1.51
CA ASN A 128 18.99 22.36 2.55
C ASN A 128 19.12 20.98 1.90
N ASN A 129 20.32 20.58 1.44
CA ASN A 129 20.67 19.19 1.05
C ASN A 129 20.12 18.20 2.07
N ILE A 130 18.99 17.57 1.76
CA ILE A 130 18.45 16.56 2.65
C ILE A 130 19.35 15.34 2.43
N ASN A 131 20.17 15.07 3.43
CA ASN A 131 20.88 13.80 3.48
C ASN A 131 20.05 12.93 4.42
N LEU A 132 18.95 12.40 3.90
CA LEU A 132 18.37 11.23 4.51
C LEU A 132 19.32 10.09 4.15
N ASN A 133 20.20 9.73 5.07
CA ASN A 133 21.10 8.59 4.93
C ASN A 133 20.29 7.29 4.88
N PHE A 134 19.58 7.06 3.78
CA PHE A 134 18.91 5.82 3.46
C PHE A 134 19.94 4.93 2.81
N ILE A 135 20.22 3.81 3.46
CA ILE A 135 21.25 2.87 3.01
C ILE A 135 20.60 1.55 2.59
N CYS A 136 19.32 1.33 2.96
CA CYS A 136 18.62 0.06 2.77
C CYS A 136 17.11 0.22 2.51
N ASP A 137 16.58 -0.66 1.67
CA ASP A 137 15.14 -0.91 1.50
C ASP A 137 14.48 -1.34 2.82
N ILE A 138 13.17 -1.10 2.93
CA ILE A 138 12.35 -1.75 3.96
C ILE A 138 12.27 -3.23 3.59
N ASN A 139 12.58 -4.12 4.53
CA ASN A 139 12.44 -5.54 4.24
C ASN A 139 10.96 -5.90 3.96
N ASN A 140 10.71 -6.84 3.05
CA ASN A 140 9.36 -7.18 2.60
C ASN A 140 8.42 -7.63 3.74
N GLU A 141 8.93 -8.27 4.78
CA GLU A 141 8.12 -8.73 5.90
C GLU A 141 7.58 -7.55 6.72
N ASP A 142 8.44 -6.59 7.06
CA ASP A 142 8.04 -5.36 7.74
C ASP A 142 7.20 -4.45 6.84
N LEU A 143 7.50 -4.35 5.54
CA LEU A 143 6.68 -3.57 4.60
C LEU A 143 5.24 -4.11 4.56
N ASN A 144 5.06 -5.43 4.51
CA ASN A 144 3.74 -6.06 4.56
C ASN A 144 3.00 -5.75 5.88
N LYS A 145 3.70 -5.80 7.02
CA LYS A 145 3.14 -5.45 8.32
C LYS A 145 2.74 -3.97 8.39
N MET A 146 3.59 -3.07 7.91
CA MET A 146 3.29 -1.64 7.83
C MET A 146 2.08 -1.36 6.94
N ASN A 147 1.95 -2.05 5.80
CA ASN A 147 0.79 -1.93 4.90
C ASN A 147 -0.52 -2.35 5.58
N ILE A 148 -0.50 -3.41 6.39
CA ILE A 148 -1.66 -3.83 7.19
C ILE A 148 -2.05 -2.73 8.17
N LEU A 149 -1.09 -2.17 8.93
CA LEU A 149 -1.38 -1.08 9.87
C LEU A 149 -1.87 0.18 9.15
N TYR A 150 -1.26 0.54 8.02
CA TYR A 150 -1.66 1.71 7.23
C TYR A 150 -3.11 1.60 6.76
N SER A 151 -3.49 0.45 6.18
CA SER A 151 -4.87 0.17 5.74
C SER A 151 -5.87 0.24 6.91
N LEU A 152 -5.49 -0.30 8.08
CA LEU A 152 -6.30 -0.19 9.30
C LEU A 152 -6.55 1.27 9.68
N TYR A 153 -5.50 2.10 9.73
CA TYR A 153 -5.62 3.52 10.08
C TYR A 153 -6.33 4.33 8.99
N GLU A 154 -6.20 3.98 7.72
CA GLU A 154 -6.90 4.65 6.63
C GLU A 154 -8.42 4.52 6.76
N ASN A 155 -8.89 3.28 6.95
CA ASN A 155 -10.31 3.00 7.16
C ASN A 155 -10.82 3.59 8.49
N TYR A 156 -10.02 3.49 9.55
CA TYR A 156 -10.36 4.10 10.85
C TYR A 156 -10.52 5.62 10.77
N SER A 157 -9.64 6.33 10.05
CA SER A 157 -9.75 7.77 9.88
C SER A 157 -11.03 8.17 9.15
N GLU A 158 -11.44 7.41 8.13
CA GLU A 158 -12.72 7.64 7.44
C GLU A 158 -13.93 7.36 8.36
N LEU A 159 -13.91 6.25 9.10
CA LEU A 159 -14.94 5.92 10.09
C LEU A 159 -15.06 7.03 11.15
N LYS A 160 -13.92 7.46 11.71
CA LYS A 160 -13.84 8.53 12.70
C LYS A 160 -14.44 9.84 12.17
N THR A 161 -14.15 10.21 10.92
CA THR A 161 -14.71 11.42 10.30
C THR A 161 -16.23 11.31 10.13
N ILE A 162 -16.73 10.18 9.61
CA ILE A 162 -18.17 9.95 9.44
C ILE A 162 -18.89 10.05 10.79
N ILE A 163 -18.37 9.37 11.81
CA ILE A 163 -18.96 9.33 13.14
C ILE A 163 -18.93 10.71 13.80
N ASN A 164 -17.89 11.53 13.62
CA ASN A 164 -17.78 12.81 14.32
C ASN A 164 -18.40 14.01 13.59
N THR A 165 -18.48 14.01 12.24
CA THR A 165 -18.75 15.24 11.47
C THR A 165 -20.08 15.24 10.73
N ASN A 166 -20.45 14.16 10.03
CA ASN A 166 -21.69 14.12 9.25
C ASN A 166 -22.30 12.70 9.22
N PRO A 167 -23.07 12.33 10.25
CA PRO A 167 -23.67 11.00 10.38
C PRO A 167 -24.52 10.60 9.15
N GLU A 168 -25.43 11.47 8.69
CA GLU A 168 -26.49 11.06 7.76
C GLU A 168 -26.00 10.70 6.35
N GLU A 169 -25.06 11.46 5.80
CA GLU A 169 -24.50 11.21 4.47
C GLU A 169 -23.47 10.06 4.47
N GLY A 170 -22.79 9.86 5.59
CA GLY A 170 -21.70 8.90 5.73
C GLY A 170 -22.13 7.49 6.15
N LYS A 171 -23.35 7.32 6.70
CA LYS A 171 -23.79 6.06 7.32
C LYS A 171 -23.62 4.82 6.42
N GLN A 172 -23.87 4.98 5.11
CA GLN A 172 -23.81 3.89 4.14
C GLN A 172 -22.37 3.36 3.96
N LYS A 173 -21.37 4.17 4.32
CA LYS A 173 -19.95 3.80 4.25
C LYS A 173 -19.44 3.10 5.52
N LEU A 174 -20.18 3.14 6.63
CA LEU A 174 -19.76 2.52 7.90
C LEU A 174 -19.53 1.02 7.76
N LEU A 175 -20.47 0.31 7.14
CA LEU A 175 -20.40 -1.14 7.01
C LEU A 175 -19.24 -1.57 6.10
N PRO A 176 -19.07 -1.02 4.88
CA PRO A 176 -17.93 -1.40 4.05
C PRO A 176 -16.58 -1.02 4.68
N LEU A 177 -16.47 0.12 5.35
CA LEU A 177 -15.21 0.54 6.01
C LEU A 177 -14.86 -0.34 7.21
N SER A 178 -15.82 -0.61 8.10
CA SER A 178 -15.59 -1.50 9.25
C SER A 178 -15.34 -2.95 8.83
N SER A 179 -15.99 -3.41 7.75
CA SER A 179 -15.69 -4.71 7.12
C SER A 179 -14.26 -4.77 6.56
N ALA A 180 -13.80 -3.70 5.90
CA ALA A 180 -12.42 -3.61 5.41
C ALA A 180 -11.41 -3.64 6.57
N CYS A 181 -11.69 -2.92 7.67
CA CYS A 181 -10.91 -3.01 8.91
C CYS A 181 -10.83 -4.46 9.42
N CYS A 182 -11.94 -5.21 9.43
CA CYS A 182 -11.93 -6.59 9.91
C CYS A 182 -10.95 -7.49 9.14
N ILE A 183 -10.88 -7.36 7.81
CA ILE A 183 -9.99 -8.18 6.98
C ILE A 183 -8.54 -8.01 7.41
N ASP A 184 -8.09 -6.78 7.59
CA ASP A 184 -6.70 -6.50 7.96
C ASP A 184 -6.44 -6.69 9.45
N TYR A 185 -7.46 -6.47 10.30
CA TYR A 185 -7.38 -6.74 11.73
C TYR A 185 -7.18 -8.23 12.01
N ILE A 186 -7.91 -9.11 11.31
CA ILE A 186 -7.75 -10.57 11.47
C ILE A 186 -6.32 -11.00 11.11
N LYS A 187 -5.77 -10.47 10.00
CA LYS A 187 -4.38 -10.75 9.59
C LYS A 187 -3.39 -10.26 10.65
N ALA A 188 -3.54 -9.01 11.09
CA ALA A 188 -2.68 -8.39 12.10
C ALA A 188 -2.72 -9.16 13.43
N ASN A 189 -3.92 -9.51 13.88
CA ASN A 189 -4.14 -10.27 15.11
C ASN A 189 -3.52 -11.66 15.00
N TYR A 190 -3.63 -12.33 13.84
CA TYR A 190 -2.95 -13.61 13.60
C TYR A 190 -1.42 -13.51 13.71
N ILE A 191 -0.81 -12.46 13.15
CA ILE A 191 0.64 -12.19 13.25
C ILE A 191 1.10 -12.01 14.71
N CYS A 192 0.21 -11.48 15.56
CA CYS A 192 0.47 -11.23 16.97
C CYS A 192 0.09 -12.39 17.91
N ASN A 193 -0.64 -13.39 17.42
CA ASN A 193 -1.01 -14.60 18.16
C ASN A 193 0.08 -15.70 18.02
N ASP A 194 0.12 -16.63 18.97
CA ASP A 194 0.98 -17.84 19.00
C ASP A 194 2.50 -17.60 19.08
N GLY A 195 3.02 -17.17 20.24
CA GLY A 195 4.46 -17.12 20.56
C GLY A 195 5.31 -16.14 19.73
N ASN A 196 4.75 -15.61 18.65
CA ASN A 196 5.38 -14.67 17.72
C ASN A 196 5.37 -13.21 18.22
N ASN A 197 4.63 -12.92 19.30
CA ASN A 197 4.58 -11.59 19.89
C ASN A 197 5.98 -11.09 20.33
N ILE A 198 6.87 -11.99 20.76
CA ILE A 198 8.26 -11.62 21.12
C ILE A 198 9.04 -11.18 19.87
N LYS A 199 8.84 -11.84 18.72
CA LYS A 199 9.50 -11.50 17.45
C LYS A 199 8.90 -10.27 16.77
N ASN A 200 7.59 -10.07 16.88
CA ASN A 200 6.83 -8.97 16.26
C ASN A 200 6.48 -7.84 17.22
N SER A 201 7.20 -7.72 18.34
CA SER A 201 6.81 -6.88 19.48
C SER A 201 6.44 -5.44 19.11
N LYS A 202 7.20 -4.77 18.25
CA LYS A 202 6.90 -3.40 17.79
C LYS A 202 5.61 -3.31 16.97
N PHE A 203 5.42 -4.22 16.02
CA PHE A 203 4.19 -4.28 15.22
C PHE A 203 2.97 -4.53 16.10
N CYS A 204 3.06 -5.47 17.03
CA CYS A 204 1.97 -5.82 17.94
C CYS A 204 1.67 -4.71 18.95
N GLU A 205 2.68 -3.98 19.41
CA GLU A 205 2.49 -2.76 20.19
C GLU A 205 1.67 -1.72 19.42
N LYS A 206 2.03 -1.42 18.17
CA LYS A 206 1.27 -0.46 17.35
C LYS A 206 -0.13 -0.95 16.99
N LEU A 207 -0.31 -2.26 16.78
CA LEU A 207 -1.64 -2.86 16.62
C LEU A 207 -2.50 -2.68 17.87
N ASN A 208 -1.95 -2.88 19.07
CA ASN A 208 -2.69 -2.66 20.32
C ASN A 208 -3.09 -1.20 20.49
N THR A 209 -2.24 -0.25 20.10
CA THR A 209 -2.61 1.18 20.05
C THR A 209 -3.80 1.42 19.11
N PHE A 210 -3.79 0.81 17.93
CA PHE A 210 -4.90 0.88 17.00
C PHE A 210 -6.20 0.29 17.59
N ILE A 211 -6.13 -0.89 18.21
CA ILE A 211 -7.28 -1.55 18.83
C ILE A 211 -7.94 -0.62 19.85
N SER A 212 -7.14 0.00 20.74
CA SER A 212 -7.66 0.94 21.73
C SER A 212 -8.39 2.12 21.07
N LYS A 213 -7.77 2.77 20.07
CA LYS A 213 -8.39 3.88 19.31
C LYS A 213 -9.69 3.47 18.63
N TYR A 214 -9.74 2.28 18.03
CA TYR A 214 -10.94 1.80 17.36
C TYR A 214 -12.07 1.51 18.36
N LYS A 215 -11.74 0.94 19.54
CA LYS A 215 -12.73 0.72 20.61
C LYS A 215 -13.34 2.03 21.14
N ASP A 216 -12.59 3.13 21.12
CA ASP A 216 -13.12 4.46 21.48
C ASP A 216 -14.25 4.93 20.54
N LEU A 217 -14.38 4.35 19.33
CA LEU A 217 -15.49 4.62 18.44
C LEU A 217 -16.79 3.93 18.88
N TYR A 218 -16.72 2.85 19.68
CA TYR A 218 -17.91 2.03 20.00
C TYR A 218 -18.97 2.84 20.74
N THR A 219 -18.56 3.58 21.77
CA THR A 219 -19.48 4.41 22.56
C THR A 219 -20.10 5.51 21.72
N LYS A 220 -19.35 6.08 20.76
CA LYS A 220 -19.85 7.10 19.85
C LYS A 220 -20.88 6.55 18.88
N VAL A 221 -20.60 5.39 18.30
CA VAL A 221 -21.52 4.67 17.40
C VAL A 221 -22.81 4.32 18.15
N ASP A 222 -22.69 3.73 19.35
CA ASP A 222 -23.83 3.31 20.15
C ASP A 222 -24.71 4.51 20.56
N ASN A 223 -24.10 5.68 20.83
CA ASN A 223 -24.83 6.92 21.13
C ASN A 223 -25.58 7.52 19.93
N GLN A 224 -25.21 7.19 18.69
CA GLN A 224 -25.92 7.65 17.49
C GLN A 224 -27.17 6.82 17.17
N GLY A 225 -27.36 5.70 17.88
CA GLY A 225 -28.54 4.87 17.78
C GLY A 225 -28.39 3.66 16.85
N PRO A 226 -29.43 2.83 16.76
CA PRO A 226 -29.35 1.49 16.19
C PRO A 226 -28.97 1.49 14.70
N GLU A 227 -29.28 2.55 13.98
CA GLU A 227 -28.91 2.66 12.56
C GLU A 227 -27.39 2.71 12.35
N PHE A 228 -26.64 3.31 13.28
CA PHE A 228 -25.18 3.35 13.24
C PHE A 228 -24.59 2.04 13.71
N SER A 229 -25.03 1.55 14.88
CA SER A 229 -24.54 0.29 15.45
C SER A 229 -24.78 -0.89 14.51
N ASN A 230 -25.93 -0.98 13.84
CA ASN A 230 -26.20 -2.08 12.90
C ASN A 230 -25.35 -2.03 11.62
N ASN A 231 -24.79 -0.85 11.28
CA ASN A 231 -23.94 -0.66 10.12
C ASN A 231 -22.46 -0.54 10.48
N PHE A 232 -22.06 -0.87 11.71
CA PHE A 232 -20.67 -0.78 12.16
C PHE A 232 -20.24 -2.08 12.82
N ILE A 233 -19.15 -2.67 12.34
CA ILE A 233 -18.61 -3.91 12.91
C ILE A 233 -17.57 -3.59 13.99
N LYS A 234 -17.81 -4.08 15.22
CA LYS A 234 -16.82 -4.03 16.30
C LYS A 234 -15.71 -5.05 16.02
N LEU A 235 -14.48 -4.77 16.41
CA LEU A 235 -13.34 -5.68 16.17
C LEU A 235 -13.57 -7.10 16.73
N GLU A 236 -14.31 -7.21 17.82
CA GLU A 236 -14.66 -8.48 18.48
C GLU A 236 -15.70 -9.30 17.71
N GLU A 237 -16.45 -8.64 16.82
CA GLU A 237 -17.46 -9.24 15.94
C GLU A 237 -16.87 -9.60 14.57
N CYS A 238 -15.62 -9.20 14.29
CA CYS A 238 -14.96 -9.56 13.06
C CYS A 238 -14.93 -11.10 12.90
N PRO A 239 -15.31 -11.64 11.73
CA PRO A 239 -15.48 -13.07 11.56
C PRO A 239 -14.15 -13.80 11.74
N ASN A 240 -14.07 -14.62 12.79
CA ASN A 240 -12.89 -15.45 13.02
C ASN A 240 -12.70 -16.42 11.83
N THR A 241 -11.58 -16.29 11.12
CA THR A 241 -11.17 -17.23 10.06
C THR A 241 -11.00 -18.66 10.56
N LYS A 242 -10.86 -18.88 11.88
CA LYS A 242 -10.83 -20.22 12.51
C LYS A 242 -12.21 -20.91 12.59
N ILE A 243 -13.33 -20.20 12.42
CA ILE A 243 -14.68 -20.78 12.59
C ILE A 243 -15.30 -21.22 11.25
N ILE A 244 -14.84 -20.67 10.13
CA ILE A 244 -15.40 -21.00 8.79
C ILE A 244 -14.82 -22.32 8.23
N THR A 245 -13.69 -22.80 8.74
CA THR A 245 -13.06 -24.05 8.28
C THR A 245 -13.64 -25.32 8.89
N THR A 246 -14.35 -25.26 10.02
CA THR A 246 -14.89 -26.47 10.70
C THR A 246 -16.26 -26.90 10.17
N ALA A 247 -17.01 -26.02 9.50
CA ALA A 247 -18.31 -26.38 8.89
C ALA A 247 -18.20 -26.95 7.47
N VAL A 248 -17.01 -26.92 6.86
CA VAL A 248 -16.80 -27.23 5.42
C VAL A 248 -15.91 -28.45 5.20
N THR A 249 -15.74 -29.32 6.19
CA THR A 249 -15.05 -30.61 6.01
C THR A 249 -15.98 -31.75 5.54
N GLY A 250 -17.28 -31.49 5.36
CA GLY A 250 -18.27 -32.51 4.97
C GLY A 250 -18.62 -32.60 3.47
N THR A 251 -18.39 -31.55 2.66
CA THR A 251 -18.87 -31.52 1.25
C THR A 251 -17.94 -30.73 0.33
N VAL A 252 -16.67 -31.15 0.22
CA VAL A 252 -15.69 -30.51 -0.67
C VAL A 252 -15.05 -31.52 -1.61
N VAL A 253 -15.88 -32.07 -2.50
CA VAL A 253 -15.38 -32.64 -3.77
C VAL A 253 -16.08 -32.00 -4.99
N GLY A 254 -17.07 -31.12 -4.79
CA GLY A 254 -17.85 -30.54 -5.90
C GLY A 254 -17.87 -29.01 -6.06
N LEU A 255 -17.32 -28.22 -5.14
CA LEU A 255 -17.55 -26.75 -5.13
C LEU A 255 -16.29 -25.86 -5.18
N ILE A 256 -15.11 -26.43 -5.39
CA ILE A 256 -13.86 -25.64 -5.47
C ILE A 256 -13.74 -24.73 -6.72
N PRO A 257 -14.46 -24.91 -7.86
CA PRO A 257 -14.34 -23.93 -8.95
C PRO A 257 -15.08 -22.60 -8.70
N LEU A 258 -15.97 -22.50 -7.71
CA LEU A 258 -16.92 -21.38 -7.64
C LEU A 258 -16.42 -20.14 -6.87
N LEU A 259 -15.51 -20.32 -5.91
CA LEU A 259 -15.00 -19.20 -5.10
C LEU A 259 -14.02 -18.28 -5.86
N GLY A 260 -13.21 -18.84 -6.76
CA GLY A 260 -12.34 -18.05 -7.64
C GLY A 260 -13.12 -17.20 -8.64
N VAL A 261 -14.29 -17.68 -9.07
CA VAL A 261 -15.22 -16.95 -9.93
C VAL A 261 -15.94 -15.87 -9.11
N LEU A 262 -16.47 -16.18 -7.93
CA LEU A 262 -17.18 -15.20 -7.09
C LEU A 262 -16.28 -14.04 -6.65
N TYR A 263 -15.01 -14.26 -6.29
CA TYR A 263 -14.08 -13.14 -6.00
C TYR A 263 -13.98 -12.12 -7.15
N LYS A 264 -14.13 -12.56 -8.40
CA LYS A 264 -14.15 -11.69 -9.60
C LYS A 264 -15.50 -10.97 -9.82
N PHE A 265 -16.60 -11.47 -9.22
CA PHE A 265 -17.97 -11.02 -9.49
C PHE A 265 -18.76 -10.52 -8.26
N THR A 266 -18.19 -10.54 -7.05
CA THR A 266 -18.82 -9.96 -5.85
C THR A 266 -18.63 -8.44 -5.82
N PRO A 267 -19.68 -7.64 -5.48
CA PRO A 267 -19.61 -6.18 -5.46
C PRO A 267 -18.45 -5.60 -4.62
N MET A 268 -18.04 -6.26 -3.55
CA MET A 268 -16.91 -5.80 -2.71
C MET A 268 -15.52 -5.95 -3.38
N GLY A 269 -15.33 -6.97 -4.23
CA GLY A 269 -14.09 -7.10 -5.02
C GLY A 269 -13.99 -6.02 -6.10
N GLN A 270 -15.14 -5.58 -6.63
CA GLN A 270 -15.23 -4.43 -7.52
C GLN A 270 -14.99 -3.10 -6.78
N VAL A 271 -15.36 -2.95 -5.50
CA VAL A 271 -15.07 -1.71 -4.73
C VAL A 271 -13.59 -1.54 -4.42
N ILE A 272 -12.89 -2.62 -4.07
CA ILE A 272 -11.42 -2.60 -3.86
C ILE A 272 -10.70 -2.38 -5.20
N ARG A 273 -11.18 -3.00 -6.28
CA ARG A 273 -10.64 -2.82 -7.63
C ARG A 273 -11.02 -1.47 -8.24
N SER A 274 -12.17 -0.89 -7.92
CA SER A 274 -12.64 0.39 -8.45
C SER A 274 -11.93 1.55 -7.78
N LYS A 275 -11.57 1.48 -6.49
CA LYS A 275 -10.65 2.45 -5.88
C LYS A 275 -9.26 2.43 -6.55
N MET A 276 -8.79 1.27 -6.98
CA MET A 276 -7.59 1.14 -7.83
C MET A 276 -7.83 1.58 -9.29
N GLY A 277 -9.07 1.48 -9.76
CA GLY A 277 -9.50 1.76 -11.14
C GLY A 277 -10.01 3.19 -11.40
N ILE A 278 -10.27 4.00 -10.38
CA ILE A 278 -10.58 5.43 -10.54
C ILE A 278 -9.40 6.17 -11.17
N LEU A 279 -8.16 5.67 -11.00
CA LEU A 279 -6.97 6.16 -11.71
C LEU A 279 -6.97 5.85 -13.23
N ASN A 280 -7.78 4.89 -13.70
CA ASN A 280 -7.79 4.46 -15.11
C ASN A 280 -8.83 5.17 -15.97
N ASN A 281 -9.85 5.81 -15.39
CA ASN A 281 -10.96 6.38 -16.18
C ASN A 281 -10.58 7.67 -16.91
N ASP A 282 -9.54 8.38 -16.45
CA ASP A 282 -9.07 9.63 -17.09
C ASP A 282 -8.13 9.39 -18.29
N ILE A 283 -7.84 8.13 -18.65
CA ILE A 283 -6.88 7.77 -19.73
C ILE A 283 -7.59 7.37 -21.04
N SER A 284 -8.93 7.32 -21.06
CA SER A 284 -9.68 6.85 -22.24
C SER A 284 -9.70 7.81 -23.46
N ASN A 285 -9.00 8.95 -23.40
CA ASN A 285 -9.02 9.95 -24.47
C ASN A 285 -7.68 10.14 -25.23
N ILE A 286 -6.71 9.22 -25.12
CA ILE A 286 -5.40 9.33 -25.79
C ILE A 286 -5.12 8.13 -26.74
N ASP A 287 -6.17 7.55 -27.34
CA ASP A 287 -6.02 6.37 -28.22
C ASP A 287 -6.28 6.65 -29.72
N GLU A 288 -6.44 7.93 -30.11
CA GLU A 288 -6.67 8.27 -31.54
C GLU A 288 -5.41 8.60 -32.36
N ASP A 289 -4.19 8.62 -31.77
CA ASP A 289 -2.98 9.04 -32.49
C ASP A 289 -1.92 7.95 -32.75
N MET A 290 -2.25 6.66 -32.55
CA MET A 290 -1.31 5.55 -32.80
C MET A 290 -1.62 4.73 -34.06
N THR A 291 -2.17 5.33 -35.12
CA THR A 291 -2.46 4.63 -36.39
C THR A 291 -1.43 4.84 -37.50
N ASN A 292 -0.25 5.43 -37.24
CA ASN A 292 0.76 5.66 -38.26
C ASN A 292 2.19 5.32 -37.79
N ILE A 293 2.52 4.03 -37.68
CA ILE A 293 3.92 3.60 -37.82
C ILE A 293 3.99 2.35 -38.72
N SER A 294 4.73 2.54 -39.82
CA SER A 294 4.92 1.67 -40.98
C SER A 294 5.34 0.24 -40.66
N LEU A 295 4.70 -0.71 -41.35
CA LEU A 295 5.19 -2.07 -41.61
C LEU A 295 6.56 -2.03 -42.31
N MET A 296 7.54 -2.79 -41.83
CA MET A 296 8.73 -3.17 -42.58
C MET A 296 9.09 -4.64 -42.29
N GLU A 297 9.67 -5.30 -43.29
CA GLU A 297 9.49 -6.70 -43.69
C GLU A 297 10.05 -7.83 -42.82
N GLN A 298 9.45 -9.00 -43.05
CA GLN A 298 9.89 -10.37 -42.77
C GLN A 298 11.32 -10.67 -43.24
N GLU A 299 12.06 -11.42 -42.42
CA GLU A 299 12.83 -12.58 -42.91
C GLU A 299 12.62 -13.79 -41.99
N LYS A 300 12.48 -14.95 -42.63
CA LYS A 300 12.07 -16.25 -42.06
C LYS A 300 13.30 -17.12 -41.84
N GLU A 301 13.43 -17.72 -40.66
CA GLU A 301 14.14 -19.00 -40.49
C GLU A 301 13.30 -19.97 -39.63
N PRO A 302 13.09 -21.23 -40.06
CA PRO A 302 12.32 -22.21 -39.30
C PRO A 302 13.21 -23.00 -38.31
N LEU A 303 12.95 -22.85 -37.00
CA LEU A 303 13.52 -23.69 -35.94
C LEU A 303 12.93 -25.10 -35.99
N LYS A 304 13.77 -26.10 -36.31
CA LYS A 304 13.46 -27.54 -36.21
C LYS A 304 13.39 -27.97 -34.74
N PHE A 305 12.21 -28.36 -34.29
CA PHE A 305 12.00 -29.03 -33.00
C PHE A 305 12.43 -30.51 -33.11
N GLN A 306 13.51 -30.91 -32.45
CA GLN A 306 13.85 -32.33 -32.27
C GLN A 306 13.20 -32.86 -30.99
N GLN A 307 12.35 -33.88 -31.14
CA GLN A 307 11.63 -34.56 -30.08
C GLN A 307 12.56 -35.56 -29.38
N GLY A 308 13.03 -35.23 -28.18
CA GLY A 308 13.81 -36.14 -27.34
C GLY A 308 12.90 -37.14 -26.61
N THR A 309 13.01 -38.42 -26.94
CA THR A 309 12.40 -39.54 -26.23
C THR A 309 13.09 -39.77 -24.88
N TYR A 310 12.39 -39.54 -23.77
CA TYR A 310 12.83 -39.93 -22.43
C TYR A 310 12.39 -41.37 -22.13
N ASN A 311 13.35 -42.29 -22.00
CA ASN A 311 13.11 -43.65 -21.50
C ASN A 311 13.13 -43.64 -19.97
N ILE A 312 11.97 -43.72 -19.33
CA ILE A 312 11.86 -43.92 -17.88
C ILE A 312 11.71 -45.43 -17.63
N LYS A 313 12.72 -46.03 -17.00
CA LYS A 313 12.73 -47.44 -16.59
C LYS A 313 12.16 -47.54 -15.17
N TYR A 314 11.03 -48.20 -15.00
CA TYR A 314 10.51 -48.54 -13.67
C TYR A 314 11.35 -49.67 -13.07
N GLN A 315 11.77 -49.51 -11.82
CA GLN A 315 12.37 -50.56 -11.04
C GLN A 315 11.57 -50.69 -9.74
N SER A 316 10.76 -51.74 -9.69
CA SER A 316 10.05 -52.19 -8.50
C SER A 316 10.96 -53.10 -7.69
N LEU A 317 11.11 -52.80 -6.40
CA LEU A 317 11.30 -53.75 -5.29
C LEU A 317 10.78 -53.08 -4.02
#